data_AF-A0A419W7Q6-F1
#
_entry.id   AF-A0A419W7Q6-F1
#
_cell.length_a   1.000
_cell.length_b   1.000
_cell.length_c   1.000
_cell.angle_alpha   90.00
_cell.angle_beta   90.00
_cell.angle_gamma   90.00
#
_symmetry.space_group_name_H-M   'P 1'
#
loop_
_entity.id
_entity.type
_entity.pdbx_description
1 polymer ?
#
loop_
_entity_poly.entity_id
_entity_poly.type
_entity_poly.pdbx_seq_one_letter_code
_entity_poly.pdbx_strand_id
1 'polypeptide(L)'
;MVRDFYHIVFEGLGMLSVTKFVFVITSALVFAAVCWWGCVNYTRLWNKRYRSTIAHHLLCAISSALTLLLILTFVGMKRLKPVSAKLIVQWAEGLQESQRWNDFVFEKAYYTLKQSGRENFADVPDPKEENSYLPFSDAESMVLAAQVYADEACRNFEYKHAFLSRILSAKPSVSSALIQSDMTQFFEKEADLYPMNRAVRLAAGQILKEMVLQLPRVLRIARLSIVFIFCLFQLIPLGVIGYCAYQDLKLNKYQLT
;
A
#
# COMPACT_ATOMS: atom_id res chain seq x y z
N MET A 1 -7.11 0.78 -1.71
CA MET A 1 -6.57 0.99 -0.34
C MET A 1 -6.62 -0.26 0.52
N VAL A 2 -7.79 -0.70 1.03
CA VAL A 2 -7.87 -1.90 1.91
C VAL A 2 -7.37 -3.16 1.20
N ARG A 3 -7.77 -3.36 -0.06
CA ARG A 3 -7.29 -4.46 -0.91
C ARG A 3 -5.76 -4.47 -1.06
N ASP A 4 -5.16 -3.33 -1.36
CA ASP A 4 -3.70 -3.21 -1.54
C ASP A 4 -2.96 -3.55 -0.24
N PHE A 5 -3.48 -3.06 0.89
CA PHE A 5 -2.94 -3.35 2.20
C PHE A 5 -2.97 -4.85 2.52
N TYR A 6 -4.12 -5.51 2.31
CA TYR A 6 -4.25 -6.95 2.49
C TYR A 6 -3.29 -7.72 1.58
N HIS A 7 -3.21 -7.34 0.31
CA HIS A 7 -2.31 -7.97 -0.65
C HIS A 7 -0.85 -7.86 -0.20
N ILE A 8 -0.44 -6.68 0.28
CA ILE A 8 0.91 -6.44 0.80
C ILE A 8 1.22 -7.30 2.02
N VAL A 9 0.29 -7.36 2.98
CA VAL A 9 0.47 -8.16 4.20
C VAL A 9 0.56 -9.64 3.86
N PHE A 10 -0.33 -10.13 3.00
CA PHE A 10 -0.41 -11.54 2.62
C PHE A 10 0.79 -11.98 1.79
N GLU A 11 1.16 -11.24 0.73
CA GLU A 11 2.40 -11.49 -0.03
C GLU A 11 3.63 -11.40 0.88
N GLY A 12 3.64 -10.46 1.83
CA GLY A 12 4.72 -10.33 2.80
C GLY A 12 4.88 -11.55 3.71
N LEU A 13 3.77 -12.18 4.10
CA LEU A 13 3.77 -13.46 4.82
C LEU A 13 4.16 -14.62 3.90
N GLY A 14 3.71 -14.61 2.64
CA GLY A 14 4.07 -15.61 1.62
C GLY A 14 5.57 -15.62 1.27
N MET A 15 6.26 -14.51 1.47
CA MET A 15 7.73 -14.43 1.34
C MET A 15 8.51 -15.07 2.51
N LEU A 16 7.83 -15.64 3.51
CA LEU A 16 8.49 -16.37 4.59
C LEU A 16 8.76 -17.82 4.19
N SER A 17 9.94 -18.33 4.57
CA SER A 17 10.18 -19.79 4.55
C SER A 17 9.18 -20.50 5.46
N VAL A 18 8.79 -21.73 5.11
CA VAL A 18 7.82 -22.55 5.87
C VAL A 18 8.10 -22.54 7.38
N THR A 19 9.35 -22.75 7.80
CA THR A 19 9.73 -22.74 9.22
C THR A 19 9.45 -21.41 9.92
N LYS A 20 9.73 -20.29 9.26
CA LYS A 20 9.46 -18.94 9.81
C LYS A 20 7.98 -18.64 9.83
N PHE A 21 7.23 -19.07 8.81
CA PHE A 21 5.79 -18.92 8.76
C PHE A 21 5.11 -19.69 9.91
N VAL A 22 5.46 -20.97 10.08
CA VAL A 22 4.97 -21.80 11.20
C VAL A 22 5.33 -21.16 12.54
N PHE A 23 6.59 -20.73 12.71
CA PHE A 23 7.02 -20.05 13.95
C PHE A 23 6.19 -18.79 14.24
N VAL A 24 5.92 -17.97 13.23
CA VAL A 24 5.10 -16.76 13.38
C VAL A 24 3.67 -17.09 13.76
N ILE A 25 3.04 -18.09 13.13
CA ILE A 25 1.67 -18.52 13.43
C ILE A 25 1.60 -19.08 14.86
N THR A 26 2.52 -19.98 15.23
CA THR A 26 2.58 -20.54 16.58
C THR A 26 2.80 -19.46 17.63
N SER A 27 3.72 -18.52 17.38
CA SER A 27 3.94 -17.38 18.29
C SER A 27 2.69 -16.52 18.42
N ALA A 28 2.02 -16.21 17.31
CA ALA A 28 0.79 -15.41 17.32
C ALA A 28 -0.32 -16.08 18.13
N LEU A 29 -0.49 -17.41 17.99
CA LEU A 29 -1.44 -18.20 18.78
C LEU A 29 -1.09 -18.19 20.27
N VAL A 30 0.19 -18.34 20.63
CA VAL A 30 0.66 -18.27 22.02
C VAL A 30 0.36 -16.90 22.61
N PHE A 31 0.71 -15.81 21.91
CA PHE A 31 0.41 -14.45 22.37
C PHE A 31 -1.10 -14.21 22.51
N ALA A 32 -1.90 -14.67 21.56
CA ALA A 32 -3.36 -14.58 21.61
C ALA A 32 -3.94 -15.33 22.83
N ALA A 33 -3.43 -16.53 23.12
CA ALA A 33 -3.83 -17.32 24.28
C ALA A 33 -3.42 -16.64 25.61
N VAL A 34 -2.20 -16.09 25.68
CA VAL A 34 -1.71 -15.33 26.84
C VAL A 34 -2.55 -14.08 27.07
N CYS A 35 -2.91 -13.33 26.01
CA CYS A 35 -3.77 -12.16 26.11
C CYS A 35 -5.16 -12.53 26.65
N TRP A 36 -5.77 -13.61 26.15
CA TRP A 36 -7.05 -14.11 26.67
C TRP A 36 -6.91 -14.47 28.14
N TRP A 37 -5.92 -15.31 28.47
CA TRP A 37 -5.70 -15.78 29.84
C TRP A 37 -5.49 -14.62 30.82
N GLY A 38 -4.69 -13.63 30.42
CA GLY A 38 -4.46 -12.41 31.18
C GLY A 38 -5.75 -11.63 31.42
N CYS A 39 -6.56 -11.38 30.38
CA CYS A 39 -7.82 -10.65 30.51
C CYS A 39 -8.84 -11.36 31.41
N VAL A 40 -8.87 -12.70 31.41
CA VAL A 40 -9.77 -13.47 32.26
C VAL A 40 -9.31 -13.49 33.72
N ASN A 41 -8.00 -13.54 33.96
CA ASN A 41 -7.46 -13.79 35.30
C ASN A 41 -6.95 -12.54 36.03
N TYR A 42 -6.71 -11.40 35.36
CA TYR A 42 -6.10 -10.24 36.04
C TYR A 42 -6.97 -9.69 37.17
N THR A 43 -8.30 -9.82 37.11
CA THR A 43 -9.20 -9.38 38.18
C THR A 43 -8.99 -10.16 39.47
N ARG A 44 -8.52 -11.41 39.39
CA ARG A 44 -8.22 -12.23 40.58
C ARG A 44 -7.06 -11.67 41.42
N LEU A 45 -6.24 -10.78 40.86
CA LEU A 45 -5.17 -10.11 41.59
C LEU A 45 -5.70 -9.20 42.71
N TRP A 46 -6.93 -8.68 42.57
CA TRP A 46 -7.52 -7.73 43.51
C TRP A 46 -8.96 -8.07 43.95
N ASN A 47 -9.69 -8.92 43.22
CA ASN A 47 -10.96 -9.53 43.63
C ASN A 47 -10.92 -11.06 43.41
N LYS A 48 -10.49 -11.81 44.42
CA LYS A 48 -10.37 -13.29 44.36
C LYS A 48 -11.71 -14.02 44.20
N ARG A 49 -12.84 -13.38 44.54
CA ARG A 49 -14.18 -13.99 44.48
C ARG A 49 -14.88 -13.76 43.14
N TYR A 50 -14.41 -12.80 42.37
CA TYR A 50 -15.00 -12.47 41.08
C TYR A 50 -14.96 -13.65 40.10
N ARG A 51 -16.09 -13.91 39.45
CA ARG A 51 -16.21 -14.93 38.40
C ARG A 51 -16.56 -14.26 37.08
N SER A 52 -15.70 -14.46 36.09
CA SER A 52 -15.94 -13.99 34.73
C SER A 52 -17.15 -14.71 34.12
N THR A 53 -18.01 -13.96 33.44
CA THR A 53 -19.19 -14.47 32.74
C THR A 53 -18.85 -14.90 31.31
N ILE A 54 -19.78 -15.57 30.64
CA ILE A 54 -19.63 -15.94 29.22
C ILE A 54 -19.42 -14.69 28.34
N ALA A 55 -20.08 -13.57 28.64
CA ALA A 55 -19.90 -12.32 27.91
C ALA A 55 -18.44 -11.81 28.00
N HIS A 56 -17.79 -11.92 29.16
CA HIS A 56 -16.38 -11.57 29.31
C HIS A 56 -15.48 -12.48 28.48
N HIS A 57 -15.77 -13.77 28.43
CA HIS A 57 -15.06 -14.72 27.58
C HIS A 57 -15.20 -14.38 26.08
N LEU A 58 -16.39 -14.00 25.62
CA LEU A 58 -16.60 -13.55 24.24
C LEU A 58 -15.79 -12.28 23.92
N LEU A 59 -15.75 -11.30 24.82
CA LEU A 59 -14.92 -10.11 24.65
C LEU A 59 -13.42 -10.44 24.59
N CYS A 60 -12.96 -11.34 25.46
CA CYS A 60 -11.58 -11.84 25.43
C CYS A 60 -11.29 -12.59 24.12
N ALA A 61 -12.27 -13.32 23.56
CA ALA A 61 -12.15 -13.99 22.28
C ALA A 61 -11.89 -13.05 21.13
N ILE A 62 -12.70 -12.00 21.03
CA ILE A 62 -12.57 -10.99 20.00
C ILE A 62 -11.21 -10.31 20.11
N SER A 63 -10.79 -9.95 21.33
CA SER A 63 -9.49 -9.33 21.57
C SER A 63 -8.31 -10.25 21.22
N SER A 64 -8.42 -11.54 21.54
CA SER A 64 -7.42 -12.57 21.22
C SER A 64 -7.30 -12.80 19.71
N ALA A 65 -8.43 -12.91 19.01
CA ALA A 65 -8.45 -13.02 17.55
C ALA A 65 -7.83 -11.78 16.88
N LEU A 66 -8.15 -10.59 17.37
CA LEU A 66 -7.54 -9.36 16.86
C LEU A 66 -6.03 -9.30 17.12
N THR A 67 -5.57 -9.78 18.29
CA THR A 67 -4.13 -9.88 18.60
C THR A 67 -3.40 -10.72 17.56
N LEU A 68 -3.97 -11.87 17.19
CA LEU A 68 -3.43 -12.73 16.14
C LEU A 68 -3.34 -11.97 14.81
N LEU A 69 -4.41 -11.30 14.38
CA LEU A 69 -4.42 -10.53 13.14
C LEU A 69 -3.38 -9.40 13.14
N LEU A 70 -3.23 -8.68 14.25
CA LEU A 70 -2.25 -7.59 14.39
C LEU A 70 -0.81 -8.10 14.36
N ILE A 71 -0.52 -9.25 14.97
CA ILE A 71 0.81 -9.88 14.90
C ILE A 71 1.14 -10.28 13.46
N LEU A 72 0.21 -10.95 12.76
CA LEU A 72 0.42 -11.34 11.36
C LEU A 72 0.63 -10.12 10.47
N THR A 73 -0.16 -9.07 10.68
CA THR A 73 -0.01 -7.79 9.98
C THR A 73 1.35 -7.17 10.25
N PHE A 74 1.79 -7.14 11.50
CA PHE A 74 3.09 -6.59 11.90
C PHE A 74 4.25 -7.31 11.21
N VAL A 75 4.18 -8.64 11.14
CA VAL A 75 5.21 -9.47 10.48
C VAL A 75 5.16 -9.30 8.97
N GLY A 76 3.98 -9.37 8.34
CA GLY A 76 3.82 -9.19 6.89
C GLY A 76 4.37 -7.84 6.41
N MET A 77 4.09 -6.77 7.15
CA MET A 77 4.61 -5.43 6.86
C MET A 77 6.15 -5.34 6.91
N LYS A 78 6.87 -6.25 7.57
CA LYS A 78 8.34 -6.29 7.53
C LYS A 78 8.89 -6.50 6.10
N ARG A 79 8.08 -7.07 5.21
CA ARG A 79 8.41 -7.31 3.80
C ARG A 79 7.81 -6.28 2.84
N LEU A 80 7.34 -5.13 3.35
CA LEU A 80 6.78 -4.06 2.52
C LEU A 80 7.73 -3.65 1.38
N LYS A 81 9.05 -3.54 1.63
CA LYS A 81 10.02 -3.15 0.58
C LYS A 81 9.99 -4.08 -0.65
N PRO A 82 10.33 -5.38 -0.52
CA PRO A 82 10.37 -6.27 -1.67
C PRO A 82 8.99 -6.50 -2.28
N VAL A 83 7.92 -6.52 -1.48
CA VAL A 83 6.55 -6.71 -1.98
C VAL A 83 6.11 -5.52 -2.82
N SER A 84 6.28 -4.30 -2.32
CA SER A 84 5.89 -3.10 -3.07
C SER A 84 6.74 -2.91 -4.33
N ALA A 85 8.03 -3.23 -4.29
CA ALA A 85 8.88 -3.20 -5.49
C ALA A 85 8.38 -4.18 -6.57
N LYS A 86 8.07 -5.42 -6.18
CA LYS A 86 7.47 -6.43 -7.07
C LYS A 86 6.15 -5.92 -7.65
N LEU A 87 5.27 -5.34 -6.83
CA LEU A 87 3.99 -4.80 -7.27
C LEU A 87 4.14 -3.67 -8.29
N ILE A 88 5.08 -2.74 -8.08
CA ILE A 88 5.33 -1.64 -9.03
C ILE A 88 5.83 -2.19 -10.36
N VAL A 89 6.76 -3.16 -10.35
CA VAL A 89 7.28 -3.77 -11.59
C VAL A 89 6.18 -4.49 -12.35
N GLN A 90 5.42 -5.37 -11.68
CA GLN A 90 4.31 -6.12 -12.28
C GLN A 90 3.21 -5.19 -12.81
N TRP A 91 2.93 -4.10 -12.10
CA TRP A 91 2.00 -3.08 -12.55
C TRP A 91 2.51 -2.40 -13.83
N ALA A 92 3.78 -2.01 -13.89
CA ALA A 92 4.36 -1.32 -15.04
C ALA A 92 4.38 -2.22 -16.29
N GLU A 93 4.66 -3.51 -16.12
CA GLU A 93 4.57 -4.53 -17.19
C GLU A 93 3.13 -4.68 -17.67
N GLY A 94 2.19 -4.95 -16.75
CA GLY A 94 0.78 -5.11 -17.10
C GLY A 94 0.13 -3.85 -17.67
N LEU A 95 0.65 -2.66 -17.36
CA LEU A 95 0.20 -1.41 -17.96
C LEU A 95 0.67 -1.27 -19.42
N GLN A 96 1.91 -1.65 -19.71
CA GLN A 96 2.46 -1.62 -21.08
C GLN A 96 1.74 -2.60 -22.02
N GLU A 97 1.29 -3.74 -21.50
CA GLU A 97 0.52 -4.75 -22.25
C GLU A 97 -0.96 -4.36 -22.44
N SER A 98 -1.44 -3.33 -21.75
CA SER A 98 -2.85 -2.94 -21.77
C SER A 98 -3.17 -2.08 -22.99
N GLN A 99 -3.73 -2.71 -24.03
CA GLN A 99 -4.19 -2.00 -25.24
C GLN A 99 -5.11 -0.83 -24.91
N ARG A 100 -6.10 -1.05 -24.03
CA ARG A 100 -7.04 -0.01 -23.61
C ARG A 100 -6.36 1.21 -22.98
N TRP A 101 -5.28 0.99 -22.22
CA TRP A 101 -4.54 2.11 -21.63
C TRP A 101 -3.68 2.81 -22.69
N ASN A 102 -3.02 2.04 -23.57
CA ASN A 102 -2.25 2.59 -24.67
C ASN A 102 -3.12 3.46 -25.59
N ASP A 103 -4.30 2.99 -26.00
CA ASP A 103 -5.23 3.75 -26.85
C ASP A 103 -5.66 5.07 -26.18
N PHE A 104 -6.03 5.00 -24.90
CA PHE A 104 -6.45 6.18 -24.12
C PHE A 104 -5.33 7.23 -23.99
N VAL A 105 -4.11 6.79 -23.68
CA VAL A 105 -2.97 7.70 -23.52
C VAL A 105 -2.48 8.22 -24.87
N PHE A 106 -2.56 7.41 -25.93
CA PHE A 106 -2.28 7.83 -27.29
C PHE A 106 -3.23 8.94 -27.75
N GLU A 107 -4.54 8.76 -27.59
CA GLU A 107 -5.55 9.78 -27.90
C GLU A 107 -5.27 11.07 -27.13
N LYS A 108 -4.93 10.95 -25.85
CA LYS A 108 -4.61 12.10 -25.00
C LYS A 108 -3.33 12.83 -25.44
N ALA A 109 -2.28 12.08 -25.77
CA ALA A 109 -1.03 12.64 -26.27
C ALA A 109 -1.25 13.34 -27.62
N TYR A 110 -2.03 12.74 -28.53
CA TYR A 110 -2.41 13.33 -29.81
C TYR A 110 -3.07 14.70 -29.63
N TYR A 111 -4.13 14.79 -28.83
CA TYR A 111 -4.82 16.06 -28.62
C TYR A 111 -3.97 17.07 -27.85
N THR A 112 -3.11 16.63 -26.93
CA THR A 112 -2.17 17.52 -26.22
C THR A 112 -1.15 18.13 -27.18
N LEU A 113 -0.59 17.34 -28.08
CA LEU A 113 0.32 17.82 -29.13
C LEU A 113 -0.40 18.76 -30.10
N LYS A 114 -1.59 18.39 -30.56
CA LYS A 114 -2.41 19.22 -31.47
C LYS A 114 -2.73 20.57 -30.87
N GLN A 115 -3.08 20.61 -29.58
CA GLN A 115 -3.36 21.86 -28.85
C GLN A 115 -2.12 22.69 -28.57
N SER A 116 -0.93 22.06 -28.49
CA SER A 116 0.33 22.79 -28.27
C SER A 116 0.74 23.68 -29.45
N GLY A 117 0.22 23.39 -30.65
CA GLY A 117 0.56 24.11 -31.89
C GLY A 117 1.99 23.89 -32.38
N ARG A 118 2.74 22.94 -31.81
CA ARG A 118 4.15 22.66 -32.15
C ARG A 118 4.31 21.77 -33.39
N GLU A 119 3.33 20.94 -33.68
CA GLU A 119 3.36 19.97 -34.78
C GLU A 119 2.26 20.25 -35.80
N ASN A 120 2.51 19.89 -37.05
CA ASN A 120 1.49 19.98 -38.10
C ASN A 120 0.64 18.70 -38.12
N PHE A 121 -0.67 18.86 -37.86
CA PHE A 121 -1.65 17.76 -37.87
C PHE A 121 -2.50 17.72 -39.15
N ALA A 122 -2.16 18.49 -40.20
CA ALA A 122 -2.97 18.58 -41.42
C ALA A 122 -3.19 17.22 -42.11
N ASP A 123 -2.15 16.38 -42.15
CA ASP A 123 -2.16 15.06 -42.80
C ASP A 123 -2.08 13.90 -41.78
N VAL A 124 -2.37 14.17 -40.51
CA VAL A 124 -2.30 13.17 -39.44
C VAL A 124 -3.71 12.69 -39.10
N PRO A 125 -4.05 11.42 -39.38
CA PRO A 125 -5.37 10.84 -39.09
C PRO A 125 -5.79 11.00 -37.63
N ASP A 126 -7.09 11.12 -37.37
CA ASP A 126 -7.60 11.20 -35.99
C ASP A 126 -7.24 9.90 -35.23
N PRO A 127 -6.97 9.94 -33.91
CA PRO A 127 -6.60 8.76 -33.12
C PRO A 127 -7.56 7.56 -33.21
N LYS A 128 -8.80 7.74 -33.70
CA LYS A 128 -9.77 6.66 -33.93
C LYS A 128 -9.68 6.02 -35.31
N GLU A 129 -8.90 6.59 -36.22
CA GLU A 129 -8.71 6.11 -37.57
C GLU A 129 -7.51 5.15 -37.65
N GLU A 130 -7.56 4.20 -38.59
CA GLU A 130 -6.45 3.28 -38.82
C GLU A 130 -5.19 4.05 -39.28
N ASN A 131 -4.02 3.65 -38.78
CA ASN A 131 -2.71 4.26 -39.05
C ASN A 131 -2.52 5.68 -38.48
N SER A 132 -3.30 6.10 -37.47
CA SER A 132 -2.97 7.31 -36.71
C SER A 132 -1.59 7.18 -36.03
N TYR A 133 -0.85 8.28 -35.99
CA TYR A 133 0.47 8.36 -35.38
C TYR A 133 0.66 9.71 -34.69
N LEU A 134 1.69 9.81 -33.84
CA LEU A 134 2.09 11.07 -33.23
C LEU A 134 3.21 11.69 -34.07
N PRO A 135 3.04 12.90 -34.63
CA PRO A 135 4.12 13.58 -35.34
C PRO A 135 5.18 14.06 -34.33
N PHE A 136 6.44 13.77 -34.63
CA PHE A 136 7.59 14.19 -33.82
C PHE A 136 8.62 14.89 -34.72
N SER A 137 8.27 16.06 -35.25
CA SER A 137 9.21 16.87 -36.02
C SER A 137 10.17 17.65 -35.13
N ASP A 138 9.78 17.92 -33.87
CA ASP A 138 10.60 18.59 -32.86
C ASP A 138 10.85 17.72 -31.61
N ALA A 139 12.02 17.88 -30.99
CA ALA A 139 12.40 17.18 -29.77
C ALA A 139 11.48 17.53 -28.59
N GLU A 140 11.03 18.78 -28.49
CA GLU A 140 10.09 19.20 -27.44
C GLU A 140 8.71 18.56 -27.58
N SER A 141 8.24 18.29 -28.81
CA SER A 141 7.00 17.54 -29.04
C SER A 141 7.12 16.12 -28.53
N MET A 142 8.27 15.48 -28.78
CA MET A 142 8.55 14.15 -28.26
C MET A 142 8.59 14.13 -26.72
N VAL A 143 9.24 15.11 -26.09
CA VAL A 143 9.26 15.29 -24.64
C VAL A 143 7.85 15.50 -24.10
N LEU A 144 7.03 16.33 -24.75
CA LEU A 144 5.65 16.59 -24.35
C LEU A 144 4.81 15.31 -24.40
N ALA A 145 4.93 14.52 -25.47
CA ALA A 145 4.24 13.24 -25.58
C ALA A 145 4.68 12.27 -24.48
N ALA A 146 5.98 12.10 -24.27
CA ALA A 146 6.53 11.24 -23.22
C ALA A 146 6.08 11.70 -21.82
N GLN A 147 5.97 13.02 -21.59
CA GLN A 147 5.44 13.58 -20.34
C GLN A 147 3.98 13.19 -20.12
N VAL A 148 3.14 13.26 -21.16
CA VAL A 148 1.74 12.80 -21.08
C VAL A 148 1.69 11.32 -20.69
N TYR A 149 2.50 10.47 -21.32
CA TYR A 149 2.57 9.04 -20.97
C TYR A 149 3.01 8.81 -19.53
N ALA A 150 4.05 9.51 -19.08
CA ALA A 150 4.55 9.39 -17.72
C ALA A 150 3.53 9.87 -16.67
N ASP A 151 2.88 11.01 -16.91
CA ASP A 151 1.87 11.57 -16.02
C ASP A 151 0.63 10.68 -15.91
N GLU A 152 0.16 10.12 -17.04
CA GLU A 152 -0.96 9.19 -17.04
C GLU A 152 -0.60 7.84 -16.41
N ALA A 153 0.65 7.38 -16.55
CA ALA A 153 1.14 6.21 -15.82
C ALA A 153 1.12 6.47 -14.30
N CYS A 154 1.62 7.62 -13.85
CA CYS A 154 1.55 7.99 -12.44
C CYS A 154 0.11 8.08 -11.92
N ARG A 155 -0.81 8.70 -12.67
CA ARG A 155 -2.24 8.75 -12.30
C ARG A 155 -2.88 7.36 -12.25
N ASN A 156 -2.53 6.48 -13.18
CA ASN A 156 -3.00 5.10 -13.16
C ASN A 156 -2.51 4.36 -11.91
N PHE A 157 -1.25 4.55 -11.53
CA PHE A 157 -0.69 4.01 -10.29
C PHE A 157 -1.44 4.52 -9.05
N GLU A 158 -1.69 5.82 -8.97
CA GLU A 158 -2.45 6.42 -7.86
C GLU A 158 -3.85 5.81 -7.72
N TYR A 159 -4.53 5.62 -8.85
CA TYR A 159 -5.87 5.01 -8.89
C TYR A 159 -5.86 3.53 -8.49
N LYS A 160 -4.93 2.73 -9.05
CA LYS A 160 -4.87 1.28 -8.84
C LYS A 160 -4.28 0.89 -7.50
N HIS A 161 -3.34 1.68 -6.97
CA HIS A 161 -2.57 1.37 -5.77
C HIS A 161 -2.66 2.49 -4.73
N ALA A 162 -3.89 2.88 -4.38
CA ALA A 162 -4.17 4.00 -3.48
C ALA A 162 -3.45 3.92 -2.12
N PHE A 163 -3.20 2.71 -1.58
CA PHE A 163 -2.41 2.58 -0.35
C PHE A 163 -0.94 2.96 -0.55
N LEU A 164 -0.31 2.46 -1.63
CA LEU A 164 1.08 2.77 -1.96
C LEU A 164 1.24 4.24 -2.33
N SER A 165 0.34 4.78 -3.15
CA SER A 165 0.34 6.21 -3.49
C SER A 165 0.23 7.10 -2.25
N ARG A 166 -0.65 6.77 -1.29
CA ARG A 166 -0.77 7.54 -0.04
C ARG A 166 0.49 7.42 0.84
N ILE A 167 1.12 6.26 0.86
CA ILE A 167 2.43 6.06 1.51
C ILE A 167 3.49 6.99 0.90
N LEU A 168 3.43 7.20 -0.41
CA LEU A 168 4.40 8.01 -1.15
C LEU A 168 4.20 9.51 -0.95
N SER A 169 3.05 10.01 -0.51
CA SER A 169 2.74 11.40 -0.10
C SER A 169 3.09 12.55 -1.08
N ALA A 170 3.99 12.36 -2.02
CA ALA A 170 4.30 13.17 -3.18
C ALA A 170 3.59 12.52 -4.36
N LYS A 171 2.96 13.34 -5.20
CA LYS A 171 2.50 12.88 -6.51
C LYS A 171 3.75 12.45 -7.26
N PRO A 172 3.93 11.16 -7.57
CA PRO A 172 5.03 10.75 -8.41
C PRO A 172 4.79 11.47 -9.72
N SER A 173 5.62 12.46 -10.02
CA SER A 173 5.60 13.15 -11.28
C SER A 173 6.99 12.99 -11.84
N VAL A 174 7.03 12.52 -13.07
CA VAL A 174 8.28 12.47 -13.80
C VAL A 174 8.57 13.89 -14.24
N SER A 175 9.73 14.44 -13.89
CA SER A 175 10.11 15.76 -14.39
C SER A 175 10.48 15.67 -15.87
N SER A 176 10.16 16.73 -16.63
CA SER A 176 10.57 16.84 -18.04
C SER A 176 12.09 16.71 -18.20
N ALA A 177 12.86 17.23 -17.25
CA ALA A 177 14.32 17.06 -17.22
C ALA A 177 14.76 15.59 -17.11
N LEU A 178 14.01 14.75 -16.36
CA LEU A 178 14.29 13.31 -16.26
C LEU A 178 13.99 12.61 -17.59
N ILE A 179 12.92 13.01 -18.28
CA ILE A 179 12.55 12.50 -19.61
C ILE A 179 13.60 12.90 -20.65
N GLN A 180 13.98 14.18 -20.69
CA GLN A 180 15.01 14.69 -21.59
C GLN A 180 16.35 13.97 -21.37
N SER A 181 16.72 13.71 -20.10
CA SER A 181 17.93 12.96 -19.79
C SER A 181 17.86 11.50 -20.25
N ASP A 182 16.73 10.81 -20.11
CA ASP A 182 16.58 9.43 -20.60
C ASP A 182 16.54 9.37 -22.13
N MET A 183 15.88 10.33 -22.78
CA MET A 183 15.89 10.47 -24.23
C MET A 183 17.30 10.69 -24.76
N THR A 184 18.08 11.60 -24.15
CA THR A 184 19.47 11.85 -24.55
C THR A 184 20.30 10.57 -24.43
N GLN A 185 20.19 9.85 -23.30
CA GLN A 185 20.88 8.57 -23.12
C GLN A 185 20.42 7.47 -24.08
N PHE A 186 19.15 7.49 -24.48
CA PHE A 186 18.61 6.57 -25.46
C PHE A 186 19.21 6.82 -26.83
N PHE A 187 19.13 8.06 -27.32
CA PHE A 187 19.62 8.44 -28.64
C PHE A 187 21.15 8.36 -28.78
N GLU A 188 21.90 8.46 -27.68
CA GLU A 188 23.34 8.19 -27.66
C GLU A 188 23.70 6.71 -27.90
N LYS A 189 22.78 5.78 -27.63
CA LYS A 189 23.02 4.32 -27.71
C LYS A 189 22.25 3.65 -28.83
N GLU A 190 21.07 4.15 -29.13
CA GLU A 190 20.11 3.60 -30.10
C GLU A 190 19.71 4.75 -31.03
N ALA A 191 19.69 4.52 -32.36
CA ALA A 191 19.49 5.59 -33.35
C ALA A 191 18.02 5.79 -33.76
N ASP A 192 17.10 5.01 -33.20
CA ASP A 192 15.72 4.89 -33.66
C ASP A 192 14.73 5.77 -32.85
N LEU A 193 13.46 5.76 -33.26
CA LEU A 193 12.34 6.46 -32.59
C LEU A 193 12.24 6.10 -31.10
N TYR A 194 12.14 7.10 -30.23
CA TYR A 194 11.98 6.88 -28.78
C TYR A 194 10.66 6.14 -28.47
N PRO A 195 10.71 4.95 -27.85
CA PRO A 195 9.50 4.18 -27.59
C PRO A 195 8.74 4.76 -26.39
N MET A 196 7.50 5.21 -26.62
CA MET A 196 6.67 5.85 -25.58
C MET A 196 6.39 4.94 -24.38
N ASN A 197 6.42 3.62 -24.56
CA ASN A 197 6.31 2.65 -23.46
C ASN A 197 7.44 2.78 -22.40
N ARG A 198 8.58 3.38 -22.77
CA ARG A 198 9.71 3.63 -21.87
C ARG A 198 9.37 4.70 -20.83
N ALA A 199 8.46 5.63 -21.15
CA ALA A 199 7.95 6.60 -20.19
C ALA A 199 7.24 5.91 -19.00
N VAL A 200 6.58 4.76 -19.22
CA VAL A 200 5.97 3.96 -18.13
C VAL A 200 7.03 3.37 -17.22
N ARG A 201 8.12 2.83 -17.79
CA ARG A 201 9.25 2.30 -17.01
C ARG A 201 9.95 3.40 -16.22
N LEU A 202 10.08 4.58 -16.81
CA LEU A 202 10.66 5.75 -16.15
C LEU A 202 9.79 6.23 -14.97
N ALA A 203 8.47 6.29 -15.17
CA ALA A 203 7.51 6.54 -14.09
C ALA A 203 7.60 5.49 -12.96
N ALA A 204 7.64 4.20 -13.31
CA ALA A 204 7.79 3.11 -12.34
C ALA A 204 9.11 3.22 -11.55
N GLY A 205 10.21 3.56 -12.22
CA GLY A 205 11.52 3.80 -11.60
C GLY A 205 11.50 4.97 -10.62
N GLN A 206 10.85 6.08 -10.99
CA GLN A 206 10.66 7.24 -10.11
C GLN A 206 9.81 6.90 -8.89
N ILE A 207 8.68 6.23 -9.09
CA ILE A 207 7.80 5.73 -8.00
C ILE A 207 8.59 4.84 -7.04
N LEU A 208 9.39 3.90 -7.57
CA LEU A 208 10.21 3.00 -6.77
C LEU A 208 11.27 3.76 -5.95
N LYS A 209 11.94 4.75 -6.56
CA LYS A 209 12.95 5.57 -5.89
C LYS A 209 12.34 6.35 -4.73
N GLU A 210 11.21 7.03 -4.96
CA GLU A 210 10.47 7.76 -3.94
C GLU A 210 9.99 6.83 -2.82
N MET A 211 9.53 5.63 -3.18
CA MET A 211 9.13 4.61 -2.22
C MET A 211 10.25 4.23 -1.28
N VAL A 212 11.43 3.94 -1.82
CA VAL A 212 12.59 3.53 -1.01
C VAL A 212 12.99 4.62 -0.01
N LEU A 213 12.89 5.89 -0.39
CA LEU A 213 13.19 7.02 0.48
C LEU A 213 12.18 7.14 1.63
N GLN A 214 10.89 6.95 1.38
CA GLN A 214 9.83 7.14 2.37
C GLN A 214 9.54 5.92 3.23
N LEU A 215 9.94 4.74 2.77
CA LEU A 215 9.64 3.47 3.40
C LEU A 215 10.03 3.37 4.88
N PRO A 216 11.22 3.82 5.33
CA PRO A 216 11.61 3.69 6.74
C PRO A 216 10.66 4.44 7.68
N ARG A 217 10.23 5.65 7.27
CA ARG A 217 9.27 6.46 8.03
C ARG A 217 7.92 5.76 8.09
N VAL A 218 7.44 5.27 6.96
CA VAL A 218 6.14 4.59 6.84
C VAL A 218 6.11 3.32 7.67
N LEU A 219 7.15 2.49 7.62
CA LEU A 219 7.26 1.28 8.44
C LEU A 219 7.27 1.61 9.93
N ARG A 220 7.96 2.68 10.33
CA ARG A 220 7.98 3.12 11.73
C ARG A 220 6.59 3.54 12.20
N ILE A 221 5.91 4.39 11.43
CA ILE A 221 4.55 4.85 11.74
C ILE A 221 3.59 3.67 11.79
N ALA A 222 3.59 2.81 10.77
CA ALA A 222 2.70 1.64 10.70
C ALA A 222 2.88 0.70 11.91
N ARG A 223 4.13 0.43 12.31
CA ARG A 223 4.41 -0.38 13.51
C ARG A 223 3.89 0.27 14.78
N LEU A 224 4.12 1.57 14.95
CA LEU A 224 3.59 2.31 16.10
C LEU A 224 2.06 2.32 16.11
N SER A 225 1.43 2.50 14.95
CA SER A 225 -0.03 2.44 14.82
C SER A 225 -0.57 1.05 15.17
N ILE A 226 0.07 -0.04 14.75
CA ILE A 226 -0.34 -1.41 15.11
C ILE A 226 -0.27 -1.60 16.63
N VAL A 227 0.82 -1.17 17.27
CA VAL A 227 0.98 -1.27 18.73
C VAL A 227 -0.06 -0.42 19.46
N PHE A 228 -0.31 0.80 18.97
CA PHE A 228 -1.32 1.68 19.54
C PHE A 228 -2.73 1.10 19.44
N ILE A 229 -3.09 0.59 18.25
CA ILE A 229 -4.37 -0.11 18.00
C ILE A 229 -4.49 -1.32 18.93
N PHE A 230 -3.43 -2.14 19.04
CA PHE A 230 -3.40 -3.26 19.96
C PHE A 230 -3.73 -2.81 21.39
N CYS A 231 -3.03 -1.80 21.92
CA CYS A 231 -3.29 -1.29 23.26
C CYS A 231 -4.74 -0.79 23.43
N LEU A 232 -5.25 0.00 22.48
CA LEU A 232 -6.63 0.50 22.53
C LEU A 232 -7.65 -0.62 22.60
N PHE A 233 -7.50 -1.66 21.78
CA PHE A 233 -8.43 -2.78 21.79
C PHE A 233 -8.32 -3.63 23.05
N GLN A 234 -7.13 -3.81 23.63
CA GLN A 234 -6.97 -4.53 24.90
C GLN A 234 -7.57 -3.77 26.10
N LEU A 235 -7.62 -2.44 26.04
CA LEU A 235 -8.24 -1.64 27.10
C LEU A 235 -9.76 -1.89 27.21
N ILE A 236 -10.43 -2.33 26.15
CA ILE A 236 -11.88 -2.60 26.18
C ILE A 236 -12.21 -3.76 27.13
N PRO A 237 -11.72 -5.01 26.94
CA PRO A 237 -12.00 -6.10 27.86
C PRO A 237 -11.45 -5.81 29.26
N LEU A 238 -10.26 -5.22 29.39
CA LEU A 238 -9.69 -4.85 30.69
C LEU A 238 -10.51 -3.78 31.42
N GLY A 239 -11.09 -2.82 30.70
CA GLY A 239 -11.95 -1.80 31.28
C GLY A 239 -13.28 -2.37 31.75
N VAL A 240 -13.97 -3.12 30.87
CA VAL A 240 -15.29 -3.69 31.15
C VAL A 240 -15.23 -4.71 32.29
N ILE A 241 -14.35 -5.71 32.18
CA ILE A 241 -14.21 -6.76 33.20
C ILE A 241 -13.78 -6.14 34.53
N GLY A 242 -12.93 -5.11 34.48
CA GLY A 242 -12.38 -4.43 35.65
C GLY A 242 -13.45 -3.61 36.36
N TYR A 243 -14.26 -2.90 35.59
CA TYR A 243 -15.40 -2.16 36.13
C TYR A 243 -16.41 -3.09 36.81
N CYS A 244 -16.77 -4.20 36.16
CA CYS A 244 -17.71 -5.16 36.73
C CYS A 244 -17.15 -5.82 38.02
N ALA A 245 -15.86 -6.17 38.04
CA ALA A 245 -15.23 -6.72 39.23
C ALA A 245 -15.12 -5.70 40.37
N TYR A 246 -15.04 -4.41 40.05
CA TYR A 246 -14.98 -3.33 41.04
C TYR A 246 -16.36 -3.08 41.67
N GLN A 247 -17.42 -3.08 40.86
CA GLN A 247 -18.78 -3.00 41.37
C GLN A 247 -19.11 -4.18 42.30
N ASP A 248 -18.67 -5.40 41.94
CA ASP A 248 -18.84 -6.59 42.77
C ASP A 248 -18.17 -6.45 44.16
N LEU A 249 -16.95 -5.89 44.21
CA LEU A 249 -16.30 -5.59 45.50
C LEU A 249 -17.08 -4.56 46.31
N LYS A 250 -17.56 -3.48 45.66
CA LYS A 250 -18.28 -2.41 46.34
C LYS A 250 -19.56 -2.94 46.98
N LEU A 251 -20.36 -3.72 46.24
CA LEU A 251 -21.61 -4.31 46.74
C LEU A 251 -21.36 -5.28 47.92
N ASN A 252 -20.34 -6.12 47.83
CA ASN A 252 -19.97 -7.05 48.91
C ASN A 252 -19.50 -6.33 50.18
N LYS A 253 -18.85 -5.16 50.07
CA LYS A 253 -18.40 -4.38 51.23
C LYS A 253 -19.58 -3.80 52.03
N TYR A 254 -20.66 -3.40 51.37
CA TYR A 254 -21.86 -2.86 52.04
C TYR A 254 -22.71 -3.93 52.73
N GLN A 255 -22.57 -5.22 52.37
CA GLN A 255 -23.31 -6.30 53.02
C GLN A 255 -22.68 -6.80 54.33
N LEU A 256 -21.45 -6.35 54.65
CA LEU A 256 -20.70 -6.74 55.84
C LEU A 256 -20.65 -5.64 56.92
N THR A 257 -21.30 -4.50 56.67
CA THR A 257 -21.51 -3.38 57.62
C THR A 257 -22.99 -3.27 57.94
#